data_AF-A0A8X6MCL0-F1
#
_entry.id   AF-A0A8X6MCL0-F1
#
_cell.length_a   1.000
_cell.length_b   1.000
_cell.length_c   1.000
_cell.angle_alpha   90.00
_cell.angle_beta   90.00
_cell.angle_gamma   90.00
#
_symmetry.space_group_name_H-M   'P 1'
#
loop_
_entity.id
_entity.type
_entity.pdbx_description
1 polymer ?
#
loop_
_entity_poly.entity_id
_entity_poly.type
_entity_poly.pdbx_seq_one_letter_code
_entity_poly.pdbx_strand_id
1 'polypeptide(L)'
;MVAIGSERTLFLGPRIPNHVKSLGKNLNNIKKPVFRQMVKLAMLDFEGKPVNSDMYVAIKKAVQDTCNVDIIYGALYTLLKCALSFPETSLKQDIFKEDLHELGINGEYIEDLTNVVYGQRRSSIFANFNNIAPHLPKLSNFSWRIDVAISTSTLNRVLEPAIVMEVQLSDGRRETFEVHPSQFHRLRFAVATLLKEIENLEMKSILKN
;
A
#
# COMPACT_ATOMS: atom_id res chain seq x y z
N MET A 1 -34.55 -4.98 8.11
CA MET A 1 -34.64 -3.64 7.50
C MET A 1 -33.22 -3.21 7.16
N VAL A 2 -32.78 -3.50 5.95
CA VAL A 2 -31.41 -3.26 5.47
C VAL A 2 -31.40 -1.86 4.87
N ALA A 3 -30.67 -0.93 5.51
CA ALA A 3 -30.53 0.42 5.00
C ALA A 3 -29.76 0.40 3.68
N ILE A 4 -30.48 0.75 2.61
CA ILE A 4 -29.96 1.13 1.30
C ILE A 4 -29.33 2.51 1.49
N GLY A 5 -28.03 2.65 1.19
CA GLY A 5 -27.32 3.93 1.30
C GLY A 5 -25.86 3.83 0.85
N SER A 6 -25.60 4.41 -0.33
CA SER A 6 -24.31 4.61 -1.02
C SER A 6 -23.59 3.35 -1.50
N GLU A 7 -23.67 3.09 -2.81
CA GLU A 7 -22.86 2.08 -3.55
C GLU A 7 -21.36 2.43 -3.61
N ARG A 8 -20.92 3.50 -2.96
CA ARG A 8 -19.51 3.87 -2.85
C ARG A 8 -18.90 3.17 -1.64
N THR A 9 -18.01 2.22 -1.90
CA THR A 9 -17.13 1.70 -0.86
C THR A 9 -16.15 2.80 -0.45
N LEU A 10 -16.24 3.25 0.81
CA LEU A 10 -15.25 4.16 1.40
C LEU A 10 -13.83 3.58 1.27
N PHE A 11 -12.80 4.44 1.37
CA PHE A 11 -11.40 3.99 1.40
C PHE A 11 -11.07 2.96 2.51
N LEU A 12 -11.93 2.83 3.52
CA LEU A 12 -11.82 1.84 4.61
C LEU A 12 -12.31 0.43 4.21
N GLY A 13 -12.83 0.27 2.98
CA GLY A 13 -13.38 -0.96 2.46
C GLY A 13 -14.86 -1.20 2.83
N PRO A 14 -15.41 -2.38 2.48
CA PRO A 14 -16.85 -2.68 2.62
C PRO A 14 -17.33 -2.78 4.07
N ARG A 15 -16.42 -2.87 5.05
CA ARG A 15 -16.76 -2.94 6.47
C ARG A 15 -15.92 -1.96 7.28
N ILE A 16 -16.50 -0.79 7.55
CA ILE A 16 -15.89 0.24 8.39
C ILE A 16 -15.82 -0.27 9.83
N PRO A 17 -14.64 -0.25 10.49
CA PRO A 17 -14.50 -0.64 11.90
C PRO A 17 -15.40 0.21 12.81
N ASN A 18 -16.05 -0.42 13.79
CA ASN A 18 -17.00 0.25 14.69
C ASN A 18 -16.38 1.45 15.42
N HIS A 19 -15.10 1.36 15.80
CA HIS A 19 -14.36 2.45 16.43
C HIS A 19 -14.17 3.67 15.52
N VAL A 20 -14.06 3.48 14.20
CA VAL A 20 -13.97 4.56 13.20
C VAL A 20 -15.33 5.23 12.99
N LYS A 21 -16.44 4.46 13.03
CA LYS A 21 -17.80 5.03 13.02
C LYS A 21 -18.11 5.86 14.27
N SER A 22 -17.54 5.49 15.42
CA SER A 22 -17.67 6.25 16.66
C SER A 22 -16.78 7.49 16.70
N LEU A 23 -15.80 7.62 15.79
CA LEU A 23 -14.85 8.73 15.74
C LEU A 23 -15.57 10.07 15.56
N GLY A 24 -16.48 10.20 14.56
CA GLY A 24 -17.20 11.45 14.30
C GLY A 24 -18.01 11.95 15.51
N LYS A 25 -18.64 11.04 16.25
CA LYS A 25 -19.41 11.38 17.48
C LYS A 25 -18.49 11.80 18.64
N ASN A 26 -17.32 11.17 18.76
CA ASN A 26 -16.40 11.39 19.86
C ASN A 26 -15.43 12.58 19.64
N LEU A 27 -15.24 13.02 18.39
CA LEU A 27 -14.41 14.17 18.05
C LEU A 27 -15.02 15.52 18.48
N ASN A 28 -16.35 15.59 18.64
CA ASN A 28 -17.03 16.79 19.12
C ASN A 28 -16.61 17.19 20.54
N ASN A 29 -16.08 16.27 21.34
CA ASN A 29 -15.71 16.51 22.74
C ASN A 29 -14.22 16.80 22.94
N ILE A 30 -13.41 16.84 21.88
CA ILE A 30 -11.95 17.04 21.97
C ILE A 30 -11.55 18.42 21.47
N LYS A 31 -10.64 19.06 22.20
CA LYS A 31 -10.01 20.32 21.79
C LYS A 31 -8.99 20.08 20.66
N LYS A 32 -9.02 20.92 19.62
CA LYS A 32 -8.10 20.94 18.47
C LYS A 32 -6.61 20.72 18.77
N PRO A 33 -5.98 21.35 19.78
CA PRO A 33 -4.56 21.12 20.08
C PRO A 33 -4.24 19.67 20.49
N VAL A 34 -5.16 19.02 21.20
CA VAL A 34 -5.01 17.62 21.66
C VAL A 34 -5.09 16.67 20.46
N PHE A 35 -6.04 16.90 19.54
CA PHE A 35 -6.15 16.15 18.29
C PHE A 35 -4.89 16.26 17.44
N ARG A 36 -4.34 17.47 17.27
CA ARG A 36 -3.08 17.67 16.53
C ARG A 36 -1.89 16.96 17.16
N GLN A 37 -1.84 16.88 18.49
CA GLN A 37 -0.80 16.12 19.19
C GLN A 37 -0.95 14.61 18.95
N MET A 38 -2.17 14.07 18.98
CA MET A 38 -2.43 12.65 18.67
C MET A 38 -2.04 12.29 17.23
N VAL A 39 -2.40 13.14 16.27
CA VAL A 39 -2.05 12.96 14.86
C VAL A 39 -0.52 13.02 14.66
N LYS A 40 0.18 13.91 15.38
CA LYS A 40 1.65 13.97 15.39
C LYS A 40 2.29 12.71 15.98
N LEU A 41 1.73 12.16 17.04
CA LEU A 41 2.23 10.89 17.60
C LEU A 41 2.05 9.73 16.64
N ALA A 42 0.88 9.60 16.02
CA ALA A 42 0.63 8.57 15.02
C ALA A 42 1.60 8.69 13.84
N MET A 43 1.87 9.91 13.35
CA MET A 43 2.89 10.14 12.32
C MET A 43 4.29 9.72 12.75
N LEU A 44 4.71 10.03 13.97
CA LEU A 44 6.03 9.63 14.47
C LEU A 44 6.19 8.10 14.54
N ASP A 45 5.11 7.40 14.92
CA ASP A 45 5.05 5.93 14.90
C ASP A 45 5.18 5.39 13.46
N PHE A 46 4.42 5.96 12.52
CA PHE A 46 4.49 5.57 11.10
C PHE A 46 5.87 5.86 10.48
N GLU A 47 6.58 6.89 10.95
CA GLU A 47 7.97 7.19 10.55
C GLU A 47 9.01 6.23 11.16
N GLY A 48 8.62 5.35 12.09
CA GLY A 48 9.53 4.40 12.75
C GLY A 48 10.46 5.06 13.78
N LYS A 49 10.15 6.29 14.21
CA LYS A 49 10.88 6.96 15.30
C LYS A 49 10.39 6.41 16.64
N PRO A 50 11.26 6.31 17.67
CA PRO A 50 10.84 5.83 18.98
C PRO A 50 9.74 6.74 19.53
N VAL A 51 8.54 6.19 19.63
CA VAL A 51 7.40 6.89 20.22
C VAL A 51 7.64 6.96 21.73
N ASN A 52 7.98 8.13 22.24
CA ASN A 52 8.12 8.33 23.68
C ASN A 52 6.76 8.13 24.36
N SER A 53 6.65 7.08 25.17
CA SER A 53 5.49 6.77 26.02
C SER A 53 5.04 7.99 26.85
N ASP A 54 5.97 8.88 27.20
CA ASP A 54 5.72 10.11 27.94
C ASP A 54 4.81 11.11 27.22
N MET A 55 4.84 11.16 25.88
CA MET A 55 3.98 12.06 25.12
C MET A 55 2.52 11.58 25.11
N TYR A 56 2.30 10.26 25.05
CA TYR A 56 0.95 9.68 25.17
C TYR A 56 0.37 9.90 26.56
N VAL A 57 1.20 9.74 27.60
CA VAL A 57 0.82 10.01 28.99
C VAL A 57 0.52 11.49 29.23
N ALA A 58 1.27 12.41 28.60
CA ALA A 58 0.98 13.84 28.66
C ALA A 58 -0.36 14.20 28.01
N ILE A 59 -0.70 13.59 26.88
CA ILE A 59 -2.00 13.75 26.21
C ILE A 59 -3.12 13.20 27.08
N LYS A 60 -2.92 12.04 27.72
CA LYS A 60 -3.90 11.44 28.63
C LYS A 60 -4.14 12.29 29.88
N LYS A 61 -3.12 12.99 30.38
CA LYS A 61 -3.22 13.91 31.53
C LYS A 61 -3.87 15.26 31.17
N ALA A 62 -3.71 15.72 29.92
CA ALA A 62 -4.29 16.98 29.44
C ALA A 62 -5.81 16.91 29.19
N VAL A 63 -6.37 15.70 29.09
CA VAL A 63 -7.81 15.45 28.93
C VAL A 63 -8.38 15.11 30.30
N GLN A 64 -9.08 16.05 30.93
CA GLN A 64 -9.58 15.92 32.30
C GLN A 64 -10.88 15.12 32.46
N ASP A 65 -11.35 14.42 31.45
CA ASP A 65 -12.61 13.68 31.55
C ASP A 65 -12.58 12.42 30.69
N THR A 66 -12.99 11.30 31.30
CA THR A 66 -13.91 10.22 30.88
C THR A 66 -14.19 9.97 29.38
N CYS A 67 -13.31 10.40 28.49
CA CYS A 67 -13.36 10.20 27.07
C CYS A 67 -12.47 9.02 26.73
N ASN A 68 -12.98 8.19 25.82
CA ASN A 68 -12.29 7.04 25.28
C ASN A 68 -11.11 7.49 24.39
N VAL A 69 -10.13 8.19 24.95
CA VAL A 69 -8.91 8.66 24.29
C VAL A 69 -8.20 7.47 23.62
N ASP A 70 -8.16 6.32 24.28
CA ASP A 70 -7.59 5.09 23.71
C ASP A 70 -8.38 4.64 22.45
N ILE A 71 -9.72 4.73 22.46
CA ILE A 71 -10.56 4.37 21.31
C ILE A 71 -10.42 5.38 20.18
N ILE A 72 -10.35 6.67 20.50
CA ILE A 72 -10.22 7.74 19.51
C ILE A 72 -8.84 7.68 18.85
N TYR A 73 -7.79 7.47 19.64
CA TYR A 73 -6.44 7.27 19.12
C TYR A 73 -6.36 6.00 18.26
N GLY A 74 -6.92 4.88 18.71
CA GLY A 74 -6.96 3.65 17.92
C GLY A 74 -7.74 3.78 16.61
N ALA A 75 -8.87 4.49 16.63
CA ALA A 75 -9.67 4.77 15.44
C ALA A 75 -8.95 5.72 14.47
N LEU A 76 -8.32 6.78 15.00
CA LEU A 76 -7.50 7.71 14.22
C LEU A 76 -6.28 7.02 13.60
N TYR A 77 -5.60 6.18 14.37
CA TYR A 77 -4.46 5.40 13.91
C TYR A 77 -4.85 4.44 12.79
N THR A 78 -5.98 3.73 12.95
CA THR A 78 -6.49 2.83 11.92
C THR A 78 -6.88 3.59 10.66
N LEU A 79 -7.55 4.75 10.81
CA LEU A 79 -7.93 5.61 9.71
C LEU A 79 -6.70 6.10 8.93
N LEU A 80 -5.70 6.63 9.64
CA LEU A 80 -4.45 7.10 9.05
C LEU A 80 -3.67 5.94 8.42
N LYS A 81 -3.59 4.78 9.07
CA LYS A 81 -2.94 3.58 8.51
C LYS A 81 -3.61 3.16 7.20
N CYS A 82 -4.94 3.14 7.14
CA CYS A 82 -5.67 2.85 5.92
C CYS A 82 -5.38 3.89 4.84
N ALA A 83 -5.49 5.19 5.14
CA ALA A 83 -5.24 6.27 4.17
C ALA A 83 -3.78 6.33 3.67
N LEU A 84 -2.82 6.00 4.53
CA LEU A 84 -1.39 5.95 4.20
C LEU A 84 -1.00 4.65 3.48
N SER A 85 -1.78 3.58 3.59
CA SER A 85 -1.50 2.32 2.90
C SER A 85 -1.80 2.35 1.39
N PHE A 86 -2.60 3.29 0.91
CA PHE A 86 -2.88 3.45 -0.52
C PHE A 86 -1.78 4.25 -1.22
N PRO A 87 -1.33 3.91 -2.44
CA PRO A 87 -0.42 4.76 -3.21
C PRO A 87 -1.01 6.17 -3.46
N GLU A 88 -0.16 7.20 -3.55
CA GLU A 88 -0.58 8.61 -3.78
C GLU A 88 -1.48 8.78 -5.01
N THR A 89 -1.31 7.93 -6.02
CA THR A 89 -2.06 7.95 -7.27
C THR A 89 -3.45 7.31 -7.15
N SER A 90 -3.68 6.51 -6.11
CA SER A 90 -4.90 5.71 -5.99
C SER A 90 -6.04 6.41 -5.24
N LEU A 91 -5.72 7.38 -4.38
CA LEU A 91 -6.69 8.09 -3.55
C LEU A 91 -6.67 9.58 -3.86
N LYS A 92 -7.66 10.07 -4.61
CA LYS A 92 -7.83 11.50 -4.91
C LYS A 92 -8.18 12.26 -3.63
N GLN A 93 -7.64 13.47 -3.49
CA GLN A 93 -7.86 14.33 -2.32
C GLN A 93 -9.34 14.66 -2.10
N ASP A 94 -10.10 14.83 -3.17
CA ASP A 94 -11.52 15.17 -3.11
C ASP A 94 -12.36 14.00 -2.60
N ILE A 95 -12.06 12.78 -3.07
CA ILE A 95 -12.70 11.53 -2.62
C ILE A 95 -12.43 11.32 -1.12
N PHE A 96 -11.20 11.57 -0.68
CA PHE A 96 -10.86 11.45 0.74
C PHE A 96 -11.63 12.44 1.61
N LYS A 97 -11.82 13.69 1.16
CA LYS A 97 -12.60 14.70 1.90
C LYS A 97 -14.07 14.33 2.00
N GLU A 98 -14.66 13.82 0.91
CA GLU A 98 -16.04 13.32 0.89
C GLU A 98 -16.22 12.13 1.83
N ASP A 99 -15.31 11.16 1.79
CA ASP A 99 -15.36 9.98 2.67
C ASP A 99 -15.23 10.38 4.16
N LEU A 100 -14.43 11.41 4.48
CA LEU A 100 -14.33 11.95 5.85
C LEU A 100 -15.60 12.71 6.26
N HIS A 101 -16.27 13.37 5.32
CA HIS A 101 -17.55 14.03 5.58
C HIS A 101 -18.66 12.99 5.84
N GLU A 102 -18.69 11.89 5.10
CA GLU A 102 -19.61 10.76 5.35
C GLU A 102 -19.38 10.10 6.72
N LEU A 103 -18.15 10.14 7.24
CA LEU A 103 -17.81 9.66 8.58
C LEU A 103 -18.25 10.63 9.71
N GLY A 104 -18.81 11.79 9.37
CA GLY A 104 -19.28 12.79 10.34
C GLY A 104 -18.14 13.50 11.07
N ILE A 105 -16.99 13.65 10.43
CA ILE A 105 -15.83 14.38 10.97
C ILE A 105 -15.98 15.86 10.65
N ASN A 106 -15.74 16.74 11.62
CA ASN A 106 -15.84 18.18 11.43
C ASN A 106 -14.79 18.69 10.41
N GLY A 107 -15.18 19.64 9.54
CA GLY A 107 -14.36 20.14 8.43
C GLY A 107 -12.99 20.68 8.82
N GLU A 108 -12.86 21.24 10.02
CA GLU A 108 -11.56 21.70 10.54
C GLU A 108 -10.54 20.56 10.77
N TYR A 109 -11.02 19.36 11.11
CA TYR A 109 -10.17 18.18 11.28
C TYR A 109 -9.84 17.53 9.93
N ILE A 110 -10.73 17.68 8.94
CA ILE A 110 -10.53 17.16 7.59
C ILE A 110 -9.32 17.82 6.93
N GLU A 111 -9.16 19.14 7.08
CA GLU A 111 -8.00 19.86 6.54
C GLU A 111 -6.69 19.41 7.20
N ASP A 112 -6.67 19.31 8.53
CA ASP A 112 -5.51 18.84 9.29
C ASP A 112 -5.14 17.40 8.87
N LEU A 113 -6.12 16.50 8.69
CA LEU A 113 -5.89 15.12 8.21
C LEU A 113 -5.39 15.09 6.77
N THR A 114 -5.95 15.92 5.90
CA THR A 114 -5.56 15.99 4.49
C THR A 114 -4.10 16.45 4.36
N ASN A 115 -3.70 17.47 5.13
CA ASN A 115 -2.31 17.95 5.16
C ASN A 115 -1.33 16.89 5.69
N VAL A 116 -1.80 16.00 6.56
CA VAL A 116 -0.98 14.91 7.11
C VAL A 116 -0.85 13.75 6.13
N VAL A 117 -1.95 13.39 5.45
CA VAL A 117 -1.98 12.29 4.49
C VAL A 117 -1.26 12.67 3.20
N TYR A 118 -1.39 13.90 2.70
CA TYR A 118 -0.77 14.37 1.44
C TYR A 118 0.45 15.28 1.65
N GLY A 119 0.95 15.40 2.89
CA GLY A 119 2.09 16.25 3.21
C GLY A 119 3.45 15.62 2.86
N GLN A 120 4.51 16.43 2.98
CA GLN A 120 5.90 16.06 2.68
C GLN A 120 6.43 14.85 3.49
N ARG A 121 5.80 14.50 4.61
CA ARG A 121 6.21 13.38 5.47
C ARG A 121 5.79 12.01 4.93
N ARG A 122 4.88 11.97 3.95
CA ARG A 122 4.39 10.71 3.35
C ARG A 122 5.52 9.91 2.73
N SER A 123 6.45 10.53 2.02
CA SER A 123 7.58 9.81 1.39
C SER A 123 8.46 9.08 2.41
N SER A 124 8.66 9.66 3.60
CA SER A 124 9.40 9.02 4.70
C SER A 124 8.63 7.83 5.28
N ILE A 125 7.31 7.98 5.44
CA ILE A 125 6.41 6.91 5.91
C ILE A 125 6.37 5.75 4.91
N PHE A 126 6.28 6.02 3.60
CA PHE A 126 6.32 4.98 2.56
C PHE A 126 7.65 4.24 2.51
N ALA A 127 8.78 4.95 2.67
CA ALA A 127 10.08 4.32 2.77
C ALA A 127 10.15 3.36 3.97
N ASN A 128 9.59 3.76 5.12
CA ASN A 128 9.51 2.91 6.29
C ASN A 128 8.58 1.69 6.08
N PHE A 129 7.40 1.89 5.50
CA PHE A 129 6.51 0.78 5.16
C PHE A 129 7.16 -0.22 4.20
N ASN A 130 7.92 0.24 3.19
CA ASN A 130 8.66 -0.64 2.29
C ASN A 130 9.76 -1.44 3.01
N ASN A 131 10.34 -0.89 4.07
CA ASN A 131 11.35 -1.60 4.87
C ASN A 131 10.72 -2.61 5.86
N ILE A 132 9.54 -2.30 6.41
CA ILE A 132 8.86 -3.15 7.41
C ILE A 132 8.04 -4.26 6.75
N ALA A 133 7.44 -3.99 5.58
CA ALA A 133 6.52 -4.92 4.95
C ALA A 133 7.26 -6.13 4.35
N PRO A 134 6.85 -7.37 4.67
CA PRO A 134 7.38 -8.55 4.00
C PRO A 134 6.98 -8.49 2.53
N HIS A 135 7.97 -8.43 1.65
CA HIS A 135 7.78 -8.43 0.22
C HIS A 135 8.29 -9.75 -0.37
N LEU A 136 7.64 -10.19 -1.45
CA LEU A 136 8.18 -11.29 -2.24
C LEU A 136 9.52 -10.85 -2.88
N PRO A 137 10.48 -11.78 -3.02
CA PRO A 137 11.71 -11.50 -3.74
C PRO A 137 11.40 -10.96 -5.13
N LYS A 138 12.02 -9.83 -5.48
CA LYS A 138 11.86 -9.18 -6.78
C LYS A 138 12.96 -9.67 -7.72
N LEU A 139 12.68 -9.68 -9.01
CA LEU A 139 13.70 -9.90 -10.04
C LEU A 139 14.66 -8.71 -10.05
N SER A 140 15.92 -8.90 -9.67
CA SER A 140 16.93 -7.83 -9.64
C SER A 140 17.73 -7.76 -10.94
N ASN A 141 18.05 -8.91 -11.53
CA ASN A 141 18.79 -8.98 -12.78
C ASN A 141 18.35 -10.21 -13.59
N PHE A 142 18.38 -10.09 -14.91
CA PHE A 142 18.07 -11.17 -15.84
C PHE A 142 19.07 -11.14 -17.00
N SER A 143 19.82 -12.22 -17.16
CA SER A 143 20.78 -12.40 -18.25
C SER A 143 20.44 -13.67 -19.02
N TRP A 144 20.65 -13.66 -20.33
CA TRP A 144 20.39 -14.82 -21.17
C TRP A 144 21.44 -14.92 -22.27
N ARG A 145 21.71 -16.15 -22.71
CA ARG A 145 22.53 -16.45 -23.88
C ARG A 145 21.95 -17.61 -24.65
N ILE A 146 22.27 -17.67 -25.94
CA ILE A 146 21.85 -18.77 -26.83
C ILE A 146 23.11 -19.51 -27.27
N ASP A 147 23.17 -20.78 -26.89
CA ASP A 147 24.26 -21.67 -27.26
C ASP A 147 23.84 -22.44 -28.52
N VAL A 148 24.55 -22.22 -29.63
CA VAL A 148 24.33 -22.89 -30.91
C VAL A 148 25.52 -23.78 -31.22
N ALA A 149 25.28 -25.08 -31.34
CA ALA A 149 26.27 -26.01 -31.84
C ALA A 149 26.29 -25.98 -33.38
N ILE A 150 27.47 -25.92 -33.99
CA ILE A 150 27.66 -25.94 -35.45
C ILE A 150 28.36 -27.25 -35.82
N SER A 151 27.67 -28.17 -36.49
CA SER A 151 28.27 -29.39 -37.05
C SER A 151 28.72 -29.14 -38.49
N THR A 152 30.00 -29.35 -38.77
CA THR A 152 30.59 -29.24 -40.11
C THR A 152 30.55 -30.55 -40.91
N SER A 153 30.03 -31.64 -40.32
CA SER A 153 29.89 -32.94 -40.99
C SER A 153 28.50 -33.08 -41.63
N THR A 154 28.45 -33.63 -42.84
CA THR A 154 27.27 -33.86 -43.71
C THR A 154 26.16 -34.75 -43.11
N LEU A 155 26.25 -35.11 -41.83
CA LEU A 155 25.21 -35.86 -41.14
C LEU A 155 24.16 -34.88 -40.60
N ASN A 156 22.98 -34.93 -41.22
CA ASN A 156 21.80 -34.07 -41.02
C ASN A 156 21.21 -34.19 -39.59
N ARG A 157 21.98 -33.84 -38.55
CA ARG A 157 21.49 -33.72 -37.17
C ARG A 157 20.99 -32.29 -36.99
N VAL A 158 19.69 -32.14 -36.79
CA VAL A 158 19.08 -30.85 -36.40
C VAL A 158 19.65 -30.48 -35.03
N LEU A 159 20.56 -29.50 -35.01
CA LEU A 159 21.13 -28.97 -33.77
C LEU A 159 20.12 -27.98 -33.22
N GLU A 160 19.40 -28.38 -32.17
CA GLU A 160 18.49 -27.47 -31.48
C GLU A 160 19.30 -26.46 -30.65
N PRO A 161 19.00 -25.16 -30.76
CA PRO A 161 19.66 -24.15 -29.94
C PRO A 161 19.23 -24.30 -28.48
N ALA A 162 20.19 -24.21 -27.56
CA ALA A 162 19.96 -24.20 -26.12
C ALA A 162 19.93 -22.76 -25.61
N ILE A 163 18.91 -22.38 -24.83
CA ILE A 163 18.82 -21.04 -24.23
C ILE A 163 19.19 -21.17 -22.76
N VAL A 164 20.27 -20.54 -22.33
CA VAL A 164 20.66 -20.50 -20.92
C VAL A 164 20.21 -19.17 -20.32
N MET A 165 19.45 -19.25 -19.22
CA MET A 165 18.93 -18.09 -18.50
C MET A 165 19.55 -18.02 -17.11
N GLU A 166 19.92 -16.82 -16.68
CA GLU A 166 20.39 -16.50 -15.35
C GLU A 166 19.47 -15.45 -14.72
N VAL A 167 18.87 -15.82 -13.60
CA VAL A 167 17.94 -15.00 -12.82
C VAL A 167 18.60 -14.65 -11.50
N GLN A 168 18.64 -13.36 -11.17
CA GLN A 168 19.06 -12.88 -9.86
C GLN A 168 17.84 -12.27 -9.15
N LEU A 169 17.62 -12.71 -7.92
CA LEU A 169 16.54 -12.24 -7.05
C LEU A 169 17.08 -11.24 -6.02
N SER A 170 16.20 -10.39 -5.50
CA SER A 170 16.54 -9.35 -4.51
C SER A 170 17.00 -9.91 -3.16
N ASP A 171 16.72 -11.18 -2.88
CA ASP A 171 17.22 -11.89 -1.68
C ASP A 171 18.65 -12.43 -1.87
N GLY A 172 19.29 -12.13 -3.00
CA GLY A 172 20.64 -12.56 -3.35
C GLY A 172 20.71 -13.93 -4.01
N ARG A 173 19.58 -14.64 -4.17
CA ARG A 173 19.57 -15.92 -4.88
C ARG A 173 19.83 -15.71 -6.36
N ARG A 174 20.63 -16.62 -6.92
CA ARG A 174 20.95 -16.66 -8.33
C ARG A 174 20.68 -18.07 -8.84
N GLU A 175 19.86 -18.16 -9.86
CA GLU A 175 19.50 -19.43 -10.48
C GLU A 175 19.83 -19.37 -11.96
N THR A 176 20.55 -20.38 -12.43
CA THR A 176 20.88 -20.56 -13.85
C THR A 176 20.24 -21.86 -14.32
N PHE A 177 19.47 -21.78 -15.40
CA PHE A 177 18.78 -22.95 -15.95
C PHE A 177 18.72 -22.89 -17.48
N GLU A 178 18.66 -24.07 -18.09
CA GLU A 178 18.53 -24.24 -19.52
C GLU A 178 17.06 -24.34 -19.92
N VAL A 179 16.69 -23.67 -21.00
CA VAL A 179 15.34 -23.58 -21.52
C VAL A 179 15.34 -23.99 -22.98
N HIS A 180 14.60 -25.05 -23.30
CA HIS A 180 14.35 -25.43 -24.68
C HIS A 180 13.52 -24.36 -25.42
N PRO A 181 13.68 -24.19 -26.74
CA PRO A 181 12.93 -23.19 -27.52
C PRO A 181 11.41 -23.28 -27.34
N SER A 182 10.86 -24.49 -27.23
CA SER A 182 9.43 -24.72 -27.00
C SER A 182 8.95 -24.15 -25.65
N GLN A 183 9.72 -24.36 -24.57
CA GLN A 183 9.42 -23.83 -23.24
C GLN A 183 9.61 -22.31 -23.20
N PHE A 184 10.58 -21.77 -23.94
CA PHE A 184 10.77 -20.34 -24.07
C PHE A 184 9.56 -19.66 -24.72
N HIS A 185 9.00 -20.24 -25.79
CA HIS A 185 7.78 -19.73 -26.41
C HIS A 185 6.58 -19.77 -25.47
N ARG A 186 6.46 -20.81 -24.64
CA ARG A 186 5.42 -20.90 -23.60
C ARG A 186 5.59 -19.82 -22.54
N LEU A 187 6.81 -19.59 -22.06
CA LEU A 187 7.12 -18.52 -21.10
C LEU A 187 6.78 -17.15 -21.70
N ARG A 188 7.22 -16.87 -22.93
CA ARG A 188 6.91 -15.63 -23.66
C ARG A 188 5.41 -15.39 -23.75
N PHE A 189 4.64 -16.41 -24.12
CA PHE A 189 3.18 -16.31 -24.21
C PHE A 189 2.55 -16.03 -22.84
N ALA A 190 2.96 -16.77 -21.80
CA ALA A 190 2.45 -16.58 -20.44
C ALA A 190 2.73 -15.17 -19.91
N VAL A 191 3.95 -14.65 -20.09
CA VAL A 191 4.33 -13.30 -19.69
C VAL A 191 3.50 -12.26 -20.45
N ALA A 192 3.31 -12.42 -21.77
CA ALA A 192 2.49 -11.50 -22.54
C ALA A 192 1.02 -11.47 -22.09
N THR A 193 0.44 -12.64 -21.76
CA THR A 193 -0.91 -12.73 -21.22
C THR A 193 -1.01 -12.03 -19.86
N LEU A 194 -0.06 -12.26 -18.95
CA LEU A 194 -0.04 -11.61 -17.65
C LEU A 194 0.12 -10.08 -17.77
N LEU A 195 0.99 -9.60 -18.65
CA LEU A 195 1.13 -8.16 -18.91
C LEU A 195 -0.17 -7.55 -19.43
N LYS A 196 -0.86 -8.24 -20.34
CA LYS A 196 -2.18 -7.81 -20.82
C LYS A 196 -3.24 -7.81 -19.70
N GLU A 197 -3.21 -8.78 -18.81
CA GLU A 197 -4.11 -8.80 -17.64
C GLU A 197 -3.82 -7.65 -16.69
N ILE A 198 -2.54 -7.35 -16.42
CA ILE A 198 -2.12 -6.21 -15.60
C ILE A 198 -2.58 -4.89 -16.25
N GLU A 199 -2.36 -4.70 -17.55
CA GLU A 199 -2.82 -3.52 -18.29
C GLU A 199 -4.35 -3.38 -18.21
N ASN A 200 -5.09 -4.48 -18.38
CA ASN A 200 -6.54 -4.47 -18.23
C ASN A 200 -7.00 -4.14 -16.80
N LEU A 201 -6.25 -4.59 -15.78
CA LEU A 201 -6.53 -4.26 -14.38
C LEU A 201 -6.23 -2.79 -14.10
N GLU A 202 -5.13 -2.26 -14.61
CA GLU A 202 -4.79 -0.83 -14.51
C GLU A 202 -5.87 0.02 -15.17
N MET A 203 -6.25 -0.28 -16.42
CA MET A 203 -7.34 0.40 -17.13
C MET A 203 -8.68 0.34 -16.39
N LYS A 204 -9.02 -0.80 -15.79
CA LYS A 204 -10.24 -0.95 -14.98
C LYS A 204 -10.15 -0.20 -13.64
N SER A 205 -8.97 -0.15 -13.02
CA SER A 205 -8.73 0.57 -11.76
C SER A 205 -8.78 2.09 -11.95
N ILE A 206 -8.39 2.58 -13.12
CA ILE A 206 -8.51 3.99 -13.49
C ILE A 206 -9.98 4.38 -13.78
N LEU A 207 -10.88 3.41 -13.98
CA LEU A 207 -12.29 3.64 -14.34
C LEU A 207 -13.32 3.23 -13.27
N LYS A 208 -12.89 2.96 -12.03
CA LYS A 208 -13.79 3.00 -10.88
C LYS A 208 -13.12 3.75 -9.74
N ASN A 209 -13.25 5.08 -9.78
CA ASN A 209 -13.32 6.00 -8.64
C ASN A 209 -13.59 7.43 -9.17
#